data_AF-A0A2N1PG09-F1
#
_entry.id   AF-A0A2N1PG09-F1
#
_cell.length_a   1.000
_cell.length_b   1.000
_cell.length_c   1.000
_cell.angle_alpha   90.00
_cell.angle_beta   90.00
_cell.angle_gamma   90.00
#
_symmetry.space_group_name_H-M   'P 1'
#
loop_
_entity.id
_entity.type
_entity.pdbx_description
1 polymer ?
#
loop_
_entity_poly.entity_id
_entity_poly.type
_entity_poly.pdbx_seq_one_letter_code
_entity_poly.pdbx_strand_id
1 'polypeptide(L)'
;MLTNIIGIKFKKEGRIYNFNAVDLILHKGDQVLVNTDNGIALGTVVTDVHRCEPSQVPPNLKSVVRKVTADDLRVREELEMLEEEARKYCMEKIAEKGLNMKLITVECLFDRSKMIFYFTADSRVD
;
A
#
# COMPACT_ATOMS: atom_id res chain seq x y z
N MET A 1 23.90 -16.63 -5.20
CA MET A 1 22.90 -17.01 -4.18
C MET A 1 21.53 -16.80 -4.78
N LEU A 2 20.62 -17.75 -4.63
CA LEU A 2 19.25 -17.64 -5.13
C LEU A 2 18.49 -16.54 -4.37
N THR A 3 17.63 -15.81 -5.08
CA THR A 3 16.76 -14.79 -4.49
C THR A 3 15.34 -15.31 -4.39
N ASN A 4 14.71 -15.19 -3.22
CA ASN A 4 13.32 -15.58 -3.00
C ASN A 4 12.41 -14.43 -3.40
N ILE A 5 11.64 -14.58 -4.47
CA ILE A 5 10.69 -13.58 -4.97
C ILE A 5 9.27 -13.98 -4.62
N ILE A 6 8.50 -12.99 -4.16
CA ILE A 6 7.05 -13.10 -3.98
C ILE A 6 6.33 -11.90 -4.59
N GLY A 7 5.10 -12.13 -5.02
CA GLY A 7 4.16 -11.10 -5.43
C GLY A 7 3.33 -10.62 -4.24
N ILE A 8 3.33 -9.32 -4.01
CA ILE A 8 2.57 -8.63 -2.97
C ILE A 8 1.58 -7.67 -3.60
N LYS A 9 0.39 -7.58 -3.00
CA LYS A 9 -0.67 -6.65 -3.39
C LYS A 9 -1.10 -5.80 -2.19
N PHE A 10 -1.30 -4.51 -2.41
CA PHE A 10 -1.66 -3.55 -1.36
C PHE A 10 -3.17 -3.31 -1.24
N LYS A 11 -3.93 -3.57 -2.30
CA LYS A 11 -5.39 -3.39 -2.36
C LYS A 11 -6.06 -4.62 -2.94
N LYS A 12 -7.36 -4.82 -2.67
CA LYS A 12 -8.13 -5.96 -3.21
C LYS A 12 -8.12 -6.00 -4.74
N GLU A 13 -8.17 -4.83 -5.37
CA GLU A 13 -7.98 -4.60 -6.80
C GLU A 13 -6.71 -3.78 -7.00
N GLY A 14 -5.86 -4.14 -7.96
CA GLY A 14 -4.56 -3.47 -8.12
C GLY A 14 -3.49 -4.33 -8.76
N ARG A 15 -2.32 -3.72 -8.98
CA ARG A 15 -1.14 -4.38 -9.54
C ARG A 15 -0.47 -5.25 -8.48
N ILE A 16 0.13 -6.36 -8.93
CA ILE A 16 1.00 -7.20 -8.13
C ILE A 16 2.43 -6.68 -8.29
N TYR A 17 3.11 -6.48 -7.19
CA TYR A 17 4.49 -6.00 -7.15
C TYR A 17 5.38 -7.10 -6.61
N ASN A 18 6.55 -7.28 -7.22
CA ASN A 18 7.51 -8.28 -6.77
C ASN A 18 8.36 -7.73 -5.64
N PHE A 19 8.60 -8.56 -4.62
CA PHE A 19 9.47 -8.27 -3.49
C PHE A 19 10.37 -9.47 -3.19
N ASN A 20 11.52 -9.18 -2.59
CA ASN A 20 12.40 -10.19 -2.03
C ASN A 20 11.88 -10.63 -0.65
N ALA A 21 11.56 -11.91 -0.50
CA ALA A 21 11.18 -12.51 0.78
C ALA A 21 12.36 -12.65 1.76
N VAL A 22 13.60 -12.44 1.29
CA VAL A 22 14.83 -12.63 2.07
C VAL A 22 14.84 -14.04 2.65
N ASP A 23 14.97 -14.19 3.98
CA ASP A 23 14.96 -15.47 4.69
C ASP A 23 13.60 -15.76 5.37
N LEU A 24 12.57 -14.97 5.06
CA LEU A 24 11.24 -15.14 5.64
C LEU A 24 10.47 -16.28 4.96
N ILE A 25 9.89 -17.15 5.77
CA ILE A 25 8.96 -18.19 5.30
C ILE A 25 7.56 -17.56 5.18
N LEU A 26 7.19 -17.20 3.95
CA LEU A 26 5.94 -16.54 3.60
C LEU A 26 5.07 -17.47 2.75
N HIS A 27 3.77 -17.47 3.02
CA HIS A 27 2.78 -18.19 2.22
C HIS A 27 1.77 -17.23 1.61
N LYS A 28 1.09 -17.69 0.56
CA LYS A 28 -0.03 -16.96 -0.02
C LYS A 28 -1.10 -16.68 1.04
N GLY A 29 -1.51 -15.42 1.15
CA GLY A 29 -2.43 -14.94 2.17
C GLY A 29 -1.76 -14.30 3.38
N ASP A 30 -0.44 -14.49 3.58
CA ASP A 30 0.26 -13.81 4.66
C ASP A 30 0.24 -12.29 4.43
N GLN A 31 0.01 -11.53 5.50
CA GLN A 31 0.15 -10.09 5.52
C GLN A 31 1.56 -9.72 5.97
N VAL A 32 2.18 -8.78 5.26
CA VAL A 32 3.57 -8.38 5.47
C VAL A 32 3.73 -6.86 5.40
N LEU A 33 4.69 -6.33 6.15
CA LEU A 33 5.15 -4.97 5.98
C LEU A 33 6.31 -4.94 5.00
N VAL A 34 6.28 -3.98 4.08
CA VAL A 34 7.32 -3.76 3.08
C VAL A 34 7.72 -2.30 3.02
N ASN A 35 8.97 -2.04 2.63
CA ASN A 35 9.41 -0.68 2.33
C ASN A 35 9.01 -0.32 0.88
N THR A 36 8.33 0.80 0.72
CA THR A 36 8.00 1.41 -0.58
C THR A 36 8.74 2.75 -0.72
N ASP A 37 8.65 3.41 -1.87
CA ASP A 37 9.24 4.76 -2.05
C ASP A 37 8.52 5.80 -1.19
N ASN A 38 7.27 5.52 -0.81
CA ASN A 38 6.43 6.37 0.01
C ASN A 38 6.46 5.99 1.49
N GLY A 39 7.36 5.10 1.91
CA GLY A 39 7.45 4.61 3.29
C GLY A 39 6.93 3.19 3.47
N ILE A 40 6.67 2.82 4.73
CA ILE A 40 6.22 1.47 5.08
C ILE A 40 4.77 1.27 4.62
N ALA A 41 4.50 0.12 4.03
CA ALA A 41 3.15 -0.26 3.61
C ALA A 41 2.84 -1.70 4.03
N LEU A 42 1.58 -1.94 4.37
CA LEU A 42 1.03 -3.27 4.61
C LEU A 42 0.54 -3.85 3.29
N GLY A 43 1.02 -5.04 2.94
CA GLY A 43 0.62 -5.77 1.76
C GLY A 43 0.25 -7.21 2.09
N THR A 44 -0.44 -7.86 1.15
CA THR A 44 -0.79 -9.27 1.22
C THR A 44 -0.02 -10.05 0.16
N VAL A 45 0.56 -11.18 0.55
CA VAL A 45 1.24 -12.11 -0.36
C VAL A 45 0.19 -12.82 -1.23
N VAL A 46 0.32 -12.73 -2.55
CA VAL A 46 -0.67 -13.28 -3.51
C VAL A 46 -0.11 -14.39 -4.40
N THR A 47 1.21 -14.59 -4.40
CA THR A 47 1.87 -15.70 -5.12
C THR A 47 2.65 -16.57 -4.15
N ASP A 48 2.98 -17.78 -4.57
CA ASP A 48 3.96 -18.62 -3.88
C ASP A 48 5.37 -18.05 -4.02
N VAL A 49 6.28 -18.46 -3.13
CA VAL A 49 7.70 -18.09 -3.18
C VAL A 49 8.35 -18.76 -4.38
N HIS A 50 8.91 -17.97 -5.28
CA HIS A 50 9.70 -18.44 -6.41
C HIS A 50 11.18 -18.09 -6.22
N ARG A 51 12.08 -19.02 -6.51
CA ARG A 51 13.53 -18.80 -6.44
C ARG A 51 14.08 -18.46 -7.82
N CYS A 52 14.77 -17.33 -7.94
CA CYS A 52 15.44 -16.94 -9.18
C CYS A 52 16.96 -16.76 -8.98
N GLU A 53 17.71 -16.97 -10.05
CA GLU A 53 19.13 -16.65 -10.08
C GLU A 53 19.35 -15.12 -10.05
N PRO A 54 20.51 -14.64 -9.57
CA PRO A 54 20.83 -13.21 -9.53
C PRO A 54 20.67 -12.49 -10.88
N SER A 55 20.91 -13.20 -11.99
CA SER A 55 20.78 -12.67 -13.36
C SER A 55 19.34 -12.40 -13.79
N GLN A 56 18.36 -12.95 -13.08
CA GLN A 56 16.93 -12.84 -13.40
C GLN A 56 16.16 -11.98 -12.38
N VAL A 57 16.87 -11.39 -11.40
CA VAL A 57 16.27 -10.52 -10.38
C VAL A 57 15.77 -9.23 -11.06
N PRO A 58 14.50 -8.85 -10.87
CA PRO A 58 13.99 -7.58 -11.36
C PRO A 58 14.81 -6.39 -10.80
N PRO A 59 15.06 -5.35 -11.60
CA PRO A 59 15.76 -4.17 -11.10
C PRO A 59 14.96 -3.51 -9.96
N ASN A 60 15.67 -2.96 -8.96
CA ASN A 60 15.10 -2.29 -7.80
C ASN A 60 14.13 -3.14 -6.96
N LEU A 61 14.35 -4.47 -6.91
CA LEU A 61 13.57 -5.37 -6.08
C LEU A 61 13.74 -5.01 -4.59
N LYS A 62 12.67 -4.50 -3.99
CA LYS A 62 12.64 -4.18 -2.55
C LYS A 62 12.40 -5.43 -1.72
N SER A 63 12.81 -5.39 -0.46
CA SER A 63 12.65 -6.51 0.46
C SER A 63 11.43 -6.37 1.35
N VAL A 64 10.86 -7.51 1.73
CA VAL A 64 9.93 -7.59 2.85
C VAL A 64 10.65 -7.26 4.15
N VAL A 65 10.00 -6.46 5.00
CA VAL A 65 10.54 -6.11 6.32
C VAL A 65 10.24 -7.24 7.29
N ARG A 66 8.96 -7.60 7.44
CA ARG A 66 8.50 -8.67 8.35
C ARG A 66 7.04 -9.05 8.10
N LYS A 67 6.59 -10.15 8.73
CA LYS A 67 5.15 -10.44 8.88
C LYS A 67 4.48 -9.38 9.75
N VAL A 68 3.22 -9.11 9.43
CA VAL A 68 2.33 -8.23 10.18
C VAL A 68 2.04 -8.83 11.55
N THR A 69 1.98 -7.97 12.58
CA THR A 69 1.57 -8.33 13.95
C THR A 69 0.11 -7.91 14.19
N ALA A 70 -0.46 -8.34 15.31
CA ALA A 70 -1.79 -7.90 15.72
C ALA A 70 -1.86 -6.37 15.93
N ASP A 71 -0.79 -5.76 16.45
CA ASP A 71 -0.74 -4.30 16.63
C ASP A 71 -0.74 -3.56 15.30
N ASP A 72 -0.06 -4.09 14.28
CA ASP A 72 -0.08 -3.50 12.94
C ASP A 72 -1.48 -3.54 12.32
N LEU A 73 -2.24 -4.61 12.56
CA LEU A 73 -3.63 -4.73 12.10
C LEU A 73 -4.52 -3.70 12.78
N ARG A 74 -4.34 -3.50 14.10
CA ARG A 74 -5.03 -2.44 14.83
C ARG A 74 -4.69 -1.05 14.27
N VAL A 75 -3.42 -0.79 14.00
CA VAL A 75 -2.99 0.46 13.35
C VAL A 75 -3.66 0.61 11.98
N ARG A 76 -3.75 -0.47 11.19
CA ARG A 76 -4.42 -0.42 9.88
C ARG A 76 -5.91 -0.07 10.01
N GLU A 77 -6.63 -0.68 10.95
CA GLU A 77 -8.03 -0.37 11.22
C GLU A 77 -8.21 1.10 11.66
N GLU A 78 -7.36 1.60 12.55
CA GLU A 78 -7.38 3.01 12.98
C GLU A 78 -7.15 3.97 11.81
N LEU A 79 -6.22 3.64 10.91
CA LEU A 79 -5.96 4.44 9.72
C LEU A 79 -7.11 4.40 8.72
N GLU A 80 -7.77 3.25 8.53
CA GLU A 80 -8.96 3.13 7.67
C GLU A 80 -10.12 3.99 8.19
N MET A 81 -10.33 4.04 9.51
CA MET A 81 -11.31 4.95 10.11
C MET A 81 -10.97 6.41 9.86
N LEU A 82 -9.70 6.79 10.05
CA LEU A 82 -9.22 8.15 9.80
C LEU A 82 -9.34 8.56 8.32
N GLU A 83 -9.05 7.64 7.39
CA GLU A 83 -9.20 7.85 5.95
C GLU A 83 -10.67 8.11 5.58
N GLU A 84 -11.62 7.37 6.16
CA GLU A 84 -13.05 7.57 5.90
C GLU A 84 -13.57 8.90 6.49
N GLU A 85 -13.13 9.26 7.70
CA GLU A 85 -13.43 10.57 8.29
C GLU A 85 -12.91 11.71 7.42
N ALA A 86 -11.65 11.63 6.99
CA ALA A 86 -11.02 12.62 6.12
C ALA A 86 -11.71 12.70 4.75
N ARG A 87 -12.12 11.56 4.19
CA ARG A 87 -12.88 11.47 2.95
C ARG A 87 -14.22 12.18 3.09
N LYS A 88 -14.98 11.91 4.16
CA LYS A 88 -16.27 12.57 4.43
C LYS A 88 -16.09 14.08 4.54
N TYR A 89 -15.13 14.53 5.35
CA TYR A 89 -14.82 15.95 5.50
C TYR A 89 -14.46 16.62 4.17
N CYS A 90 -13.63 15.98 3.35
CA CYS A 90 -13.24 16.51 2.04
C CYS A 90 -14.44 16.60 1.08
N MET A 91 -15.31 15.58 1.04
CA MET A 91 -16.54 15.63 0.23
C MET A 91 -17.47 16.76 0.65
N GLU A 92 -17.64 17.00 1.95
CA GLU A 92 -18.42 18.14 2.47
C GLU A 92 -17.83 19.46 1.99
N LYS A 93 -16.50 19.62 2.03
CA LYS A 93 -15.83 20.83 1.55
C LYS A 93 -15.89 21.03 0.04
N ILE A 94 -15.82 19.95 -0.75
CA ILE A 94 -16.02 20.00 -2.20
C ILE A 94 -17.42 20.53 -2.53
N ALA A 95 -18.44 20.03 -1.82
CA ALA A 95 -19.82 20.46 -2.02
C ALA A 95 -20.05 21.92 -1.57
N GLU A 96 -19.56 22.29 -0.38
CA GLU A 96 -19.67 23.64 0.19
C GLU A 96 -19.04 24.70 -0.73
N LYS A 97 -17.89 24.37 -1.33
CA LYS A 97 -17.13 25.27 -2.21
C LYS A 97 -17.51 25.16 -3.68
N GLY A 98 -18.39 24.24 -4.07
CA GLY A 98 -18.77 24.01 -5.46
C GLY A 98 -17.60 23.62 -6.37
N LEU A 99 -16.62 22.88 -5.85
CA LEU A 99 -15.43 22.51 -6.62
C LEU A 99 -15.79 21.45 -7.68
N ASN A 100 -15.45 21.71 -8.95
CA ASN A 100 -15.64 20.74 -10.04
C ASN A 100 -14.58 19.64 -10.01
N MET A 101 -14.67 18.77 -9.00
CA MET A 101 -13.76 17.64 -8.80
C MET A 101 -14.48 16.45 -8.20
N LYS A 102 -13.94 15.26 -8.47
CA LYS A 102 -14.41 14.00 -7.90
C LYS A 102 -13.33 13.37 -7.05
N LEU A 103 -13.56 13.29 -5.74
CA LEU A 103 -12.70 12.55 -4.83
C LEU A 103 -12.79 11.04 -5.12
N ILE A 104 -11.65 10.43 -5.43
CA ILE A 104 -11.54 9.00 -5.74
C ILE A 104 -11.29 8.20 -4.46
N THR A 105 -10.23 8.54 -3.72
CA THR A 105 -9.87 7.87 -2.46
C THR A 105 -8.98 8.75 -1.61
N VAL A 106 -8.89 8.42 -0.32
CA VAL A 106 -7.99 9.05 0.65
C VAL A 106 -7.14 7.94 1.23
N GLU A 107 -5.83 8.15 1.30
CA GLU A 107 -4.89 7.18 1.86
C GLU A 107 -4.00 7.85 2.89
N CYS A 108 -3.83 7.21 4.03
CA CYS A 108 -2.87 7.58 5.04
C CYS A 108 -1.70 6.60 5.00
N LEU A 109 -0.48 7.13 5.02
CA LEU A 109 0.71 6.30 5.16
C LEU A 109 0.66 5.55 6.49
N PHE A 110 1.26 4.35 6.51
CA PHE A 110 1.20 3.47 7.68
C PHE A 110 1.81 4.12 8.95
N ASP A 111 2.81 4.99 8.76
CA ASP A 111 3.46 5.75 9.82
C ASP A 111 2.76 7.07 10.18
N ARG A 112 1.58 7.36 9.60
CA ARG A 112 0.79 8.59 9.79
C ARG A 112 1.48 9.88 9.34
N SER A 113 2.62 9.80 8.66
CA SER A 113 3.39 10.99 8.27
C SER A 113 2.73 11.82 7.17
N LYS A 114 1.83 11.21 6.37
CA LYS A 114 1.17 11.86 5.24
C LYS A 114 -0.21 11.28 5.00
N MET A 115 -1.16 12.18 4.70
CA MET A 115 -2.48 11.87 4.15
C MET A 115 -2.52 12.34 2.69
N ILE A 116 -2.98 11.48 1.78
CA ILE A 116 -2.98 11.72 0.34
C ILE A 116 -4.42 11.64 -0.16
N PHE A 117 -4.88 12.68 -0.85
CA PHE A 117 -6.21 12.76 -1.45
C PHE A 117 -6.10 12.60 -2.95
N TYR A 118 -6.62 11.50 -3.49
CA TYR A 118 -6.65 11.26 -4.93
C TYR A 118 -7.97 11.74 -5.49
N PHE A 119 -7.93 12.62 -6.48
CA PHE A 119 -9.11 13.16 -7.13
C PHE A 119 -8.89 13.37 -8.63
N THR A 120 -9.99 13.52 -9.36
CA THR A 120 -10.00 13.94 -10.77
C THR A 120 -10.73 15.27 -10.90
N ALA A 121 -10.26 16.14 -11.79
CA ALA A 121 -10.90 17.41 -12.12
C ALA A 121 -10.62 17.75 -13.59
N ASP A 122 -11.55 18.45 -14.24
CA ASP A 122 -11.41 18.86 -15.65
C ASP A 122 -10.35 19.97 -15.82
N SER A 123 -10.20 20.79 -14.78
CA SER A 123 -9.21 21.85 -14.70
C SER A 123 -8.50 21.78 -13.35
N ARG A 124 -7.39 22.52 -13.24
CA ARG A 124 -6.73 22.71 -11.95
C ARG A 124 -7.73 23.24 -10.91
N VAL A 125 -7.70 22.63 -9.74
CA VAL A 125 -8.48 23.03 -8.56
C VAL A 125 -7.49 23.67 -7.60
N ASP A 126 -7.70 24.95 -7.29
CA ASP A 126 -6.93 25.70 -6.29
C ASP A 126 -7.74 25.89 -5.00
#